data_AF-A0A0J9E8I6-F1
#
_entry.id   AF-A0A0J9E8I6-F1
#
_cell.length_a   1.000
_cell.length_b   1.000
_cell.length_c   1.000
_cell.angle_alpha   90.00
_cell.angle_beta   90.00
_cell.angle_gamma   90.00
#
_symmetry.space_group_name_H-M   'P 1'
#
loop_
_entity.id
_entity.type
_entity.pdbx_description
1 polymer ?
#
loop_
_entity_poly.entity_id
_entity_poly.type
_entity_poly.pdbx_seq_one_letter_code
_entity_poly.pdbx_strand_id
1 'polypeptide(L)'
;MIRALLIFLAALCLTACAGRPLAEGERALAEDLFGPSLDVQKVRVKSGFRGAPKTDTAPPLPENPEPIKIRPGICDRTAPTPPEGPPPGWALYNNVHFSKDYYRNDTAPGWPNQILLPQTFIMAHELVHVWQWQNRKRTGYRPAKAALEAILNQDPYFYVPEEGAGLLEYGFEQQASLLEDYLCYAIFDPKNARRGQIRAILAPHFQMDRLDEALAR
;
A
#
# COMPACT_ATOMS: atom_id res chain seq x y z
N MET A 1 -14.94 -42.32 -6.59
CA MET A 1 -14.81 -41.70 -5.24
C MET A 1 -13.39 -41.19 -4.98
N ILE A 2 -12.34 -42.00 -5.14
CA ILE A 2 -10.92 -41.59 -4.93
C ILE A 2 -10.49 -40.42 -5.82
N ARG A 3 -10.87 -40.40 -7.11
CA ARG A 3 -10.58 -39.27 -8.02
C ARG A 3 -11.24 -37.94 -7.61
N ALA A 4 -12.47 -37.98 -7.12
CA ALA A 4 -13.17 -36.79 -6.63
C ALA A 4 -12.54 -36.28 -5.32
N LEU A 5 -12.14 -37.19 -4.43
CA LEU A 5 -11.42 -36.87 -3.21
C LEU A 5 -10.03 -36.27 -3.50
N LEU A 6 -9.30 -36.77 -4.49
CA LEU A 6 -8.00 -36.23 -4.91
C LEU A 6 -8.12 -34.85 -5.57
N ILE A 7 -9.15 -34.62 -6.39
CA ILE A 7 -9.44 -33.30 -6.98
C ILE A 7 -9.84 -32.30 -5.89
N PHE A 8 -10.65 -32.72 -4.92
CA PHE A 8 -11.05 -31.90 -3.79
C PHE A 8 -9.86 -31.58 -2.86
N LEU A 9 -9.01 -32.56 -2.54
CA LEU A 9 -7.76 -32.34 -1.79
C LEU A 9 -6.79 -31.42 -2.54
N ALA A 10 -6.63 -31.60 -3.87
CA ALA A 10 -5.79 -30.72 -4.68
C ALA A 10 -6.35 -29.28 -4.73
N ALA A 11 -7.68 -29.11 -4.80
CA ALA A 11 -8.33 -27.80 -4.72
C ALA A 11 -8.14 -27.16 -3.34
N LEU A 12 -8.25 -27.92 -2.24
CA LEU A 12 -7.95 -27.43 -0.89
C LEU A 12 -6.46 -27.05 -0.72
N CYS A 13 -5.53 -27.85 -1.23
CA CYS A 13 -4.10 -27.54 -1.19
C CYS A 13 -3.73 -26.30 -2.04
N LEU A 14 -4.43 -26.03 -3.15
CA LEU A 14 -4.25 -24.81 -3.94
C LEU A 14 -4.72 -23.56 -3.19
N THR A 15 -5.78 -23.65 -2.36
CA THR A 15 -6.23 -22.52 -1.55
C THR A 15 -5.27 -22.19 -0.40
N ALA A 16 -4.58 -23.17 0.17
CA ALA A 16 -3.59 -22.95 1.22
C ALA A 16 -2.30 -22.26 0.73
N CYS A 17 -2.05 -22.17 -0.58
CA CYS A 17 -0.93 -21.40 -1.15
C CYS A 17 -1.37 -20.03 -1.71
N ALA A 18 -2.68 -19.78 -1.77
CA ALA A 18 -3.23 -18.53 -2.25
C ALA A 18 -3.27 -17.50 -1.10
N GLY A 19 -2.74 -16.30 -1.31
CA GLY A 19 -2.90 -15.20 -0.34
C GLY A 19 -4.38 -14.96 0.00
N ARG A 20 -4.65 -14.31 1.13
CA ARG A 20 -6.03 -13.93 1.46
C ARG A 20 -6.51 -12.78 0.56
N PRO A 21 -7.82 -12.61 0.30
CA PRO A 21 -8.32 -11.37 -0.29
C PRO A 21 -8.06 -10.17 0.64
N LEU A 22 -8.27 -8.95 0.14
CA LEU A 22 -8.33 -7.76 1.00
C LEU A 22 -9.39 -7.95 2.08
N ALA A 23 -9.04 -7.58 3.30
CA ALA A 23 -9.98 -7.48 4.40
C ALA A 23 -10.96 -6.31 4.18
N GLU A 24 -11.96 -6.17 5.04
CA GLU A 24 -12.99 -5.15 4.89
C GLU A 24 -12.40 -3.73 4.91
N GLY A 25 -11.55 -3.43 5.90
CA GLY A 25 -10.91 -2.13 6.03
C GLY A 25 -9.93 -1.85 4.89
N GLU A 26 -9.12 -2.84 4.52
CA GLU A 26 -8.20 -2.75 3.37
C GLU A 26 -8.91 -2.51 2.04
N ARG A 27 -10.05 -3.17 1.81
CA ARG A 27 -10.86 -2.96 0.61
C ARG A 27 -11.45 -1.55 0.61
N ALA A 28 -11.98 -1.08 1.74
CA ALA A 28 -12.50 0.28 1.86
C ALA A 28 -11.40 1.33 1.58
N LEU A 29 -10.22 1.16 2.19
CA LEU A 29 -9.03 1.98 1.90
C LEU A 29 -8.68 1.98 0.42
N ALA A 30 -8.60 0.80 -0.21
CA ALA A 30 -8.27 0.67 -1.62
C ALA A 30 -9.32 1.35 -2.54
N GLU A 31 -10.60 1.21 -2.22
CA GLU A 31 -11.67 1.83 -2.99
C GLU A 31 -11.67 3.36 -2.86
N ASP A 32 -11.35 3.89 -1.68
CA ASP A 32 -11.26 5.33 -1.47
C ASP A 32 -10.04 5.95 -2.14
N LEU A 33 -8.90 5.25 -2.16
CA LEU A 33 -7.68 5.71 -2.82
C LEU A 33 -7.73 5.60 -4.35
N PHE A 34 -8.10 4.43 -4.85
CA PHE A 34 -7.92 4.07 -6.26
C PHE A 34 -9.25 4.02 -7.05
N GLY A 35 -10.37 3.84 -6.35
CA GLY A 35 -11.69 3.64 -6.95
C GLY A 35 -11.66 2.59 -8.07
N PRO A 36 -12.31 2.83 -9.22
CA PRO A 36 -12.41 1.85 -10.30
C PRO A 36 -11.09 1.61 -11.05
N SER A 37 -10.02 2.37 -10.76
CA SER A 37 -8.71 2.19 -11.42
C SER A 37 -7.92 1.00 -10.89
N LEU A 38 -8.36 0.40 -9.77
CA LEU A 38 -7.79 -0.80 -9.17
C LEU A 38 -8.88 -1.87 -9.03
N ASP A 39 -8.65 -3.03 -9.64
CA ASP A 39 -9.48 -4.21 -9.45
C ASP A 39 -9.09 -4.91 -8.14
N VAL A 40 -9.77 -4.51 -7.06
CA VAL A 40 -9.59 -5.03 -5.70
C VAL A 40 -9.89 -6.54 -5.59
N GLN A 41 -10.70 -7.10 -6.49
CA GLN A 41 -11.06 -8.53 -6.47
C GLN A 41 -9.88 -9.42 -6.87
N LYS A 42 -8.92 -8.87 -7.62
CA LYS A 42 -7.68 -9.58 -7.99
C LYS A 42 -6.60 -9.52 -6.92
N VAL A 43 -6.70 -8.59 -5.98
CA VAL A 43 -5.64 -8.33 -5.00
C VAL A 43 -5.59 -9.45 -3.96
N ARG A 44 -4.39 -9.90 -3.61
CA ARG A 44 -4.14 -10.90 -2.58
C ARG A 44 -3.07 -10.43 -1.60
N VAL A 45 -3.29 -10.62 -0.31
CA VAL A 45 -2.36 -10.29 0.77
C VAL A 45 -1.70 -11.56 1.30
N LYS A 46 -0.39 -11.51 1.50
CA LYS A 46 0.44 -12.64 1.93
C LYS A 46 1.34 -12.25 3.10
N SER A 47 1.65 -13.25 3.93
CA SER A 47 2.61 -13.13 5.04
C SER A 47 3.97 -13.71 4.62
N GLY A 48 5.01 -12.88 4.68
CA GLY A 48 6.40 -13.25 4.45
C GLY A 48 6.84 -13.39 2.99
N PHE A 49 8.12 -13.73 2.83
CA PHE A 49 8.83 -13.85 1.54
C PHE A 49 8.61 -15.19 0.83
N ARG A 50 8.26 -16.26 1.57
CA ARG A 50 8.04 -17.62 1.06
C ARG A 50 7.00 -18.35 1.90
N GLY A 51 5.94 -18.87 1.27
CA GLY A 51 5.03 -19.87 1.87
C GLY A 51 3.58 -19.44 2.03
N ALA A 52 2.75 -20.45 2.33
CA ALA A 52 1.31 -20.39 2.61
C ALA A 52 0.92 -19.24 3.56
N PRO A 53 -0.31 -18.68 3.46
CA PRO A 53 -0.81 -17.68 4.41
C PRO A 53 -0.68 -18.24 5.82
N LYS A 54 0.14 -17.59 6.65
CA LYS A 54 0.11 -17.85 8.08
C LYS A 54 -1.05 -17.09 8.66
N THR A 55 -1.79 -17.74 9.55
CA THR A 55 -2.73 -17.08 10.45
C THR A 55 -2.00 -15.96 11.17
N ASP A 56 -2.62 -14.79 11.27
CA ASP A 56 -2.12 -13.71 12.10
C ASP A 56 -1.89 -14.23 13.52
N THR A 57 -0.64 -14.26 13.94
CA THR A 57 -0.25 -14.67 15.29
C THR A 57 0.04 -13.46 16.18
N ALA A 58 -0.13 -12.23 15.66
CA ALA A 58 0.07 -11.05 16.47
C ALA A 58 -1.05 -10.98 17.52
N PRO A 59 -0.73 -10.64 18.78
CA PRO A 59 -1.77 -10.32 19.75
C PRO A 59 -2.63 -9.18 19.21
N PRO A 60 -3.95 -9.14 19.54
CA PRO A 60 -4.79 -8.00 19.24
C PRO A 60 -4.11 -6.73 19.72
N LEU A 61 -4.04 -5.73 18.85
CA LEU A 61 -3.42 -4.47 19.23
C LEU A 61 -4.28 -3.82 20.31
N PRO A 62 -3.67 -3.27 21.37
CA PRO A 62 -4.44 -2.55 22.37
C PRO A 62 -5.14 -1.38 21.67
N GLU A 63 -6.44 -1.23 21.91
CA GLU A 63 -7.11 0.01 21.57
C GLU A 63 -6.37 1.13 22.30
N ASN A 64 -5.76 2.04 21.55
CA ASN A 64 -5.21 3.25 22.13
C ASN A 64 -6.26 4.35 21.98
N PRO A 65 -7.03 4.65 23.04
CA PRO A 65 -8.06 5.69 22.97
C PRO A 65 -7.45 7.09 22.92
N GLU A 66 -6.15 7.25 23.20
CA GLU A 66 -5.49 8.55 23.16
C GLU A 66 -5.20 8.97 21.72
N PRO A 67 -5.56 10.21 21.34
CA PRO A 67 -5.17 10.78 20.05
C PRO A 67 -3.66 10.69 19.85
N ILE A 68 -3.24 10.29 18.64
CA ILE A 68 -1.82 10.25 18.27
C ILE A 68 -1.21 11.64 18.48
N LYS A 69 -0.13 11.72 19.26
CA LYS A 69 0.59 12.97 19.49
C LYS A 69 1.37 13.36 18.23
N ILE A 70 0.76 14.24 17.44
CA ILE A 70 1.34 14.76 16.19
C ILE A 70 2.55 15.63 16.52
N ARG A 71 3.67 15.36 15.86
CA ARG A 71 4.89 16.18 15.94
C ARG A 71 5.04 16.95 14.62
N PRO A 72 5.56 18.19 14.64
CA PRO A 72 5.87 18.92 13.41
C PRO A 72 6.76 18.06 12.50
N GLY A 73 6.40 18.00 11.22
CA GLY A 73 7.14 17.25 10.20
C GLY A 73 7.02 15.72 10.28
N ILE A 74 6.00 15.17 10.96
CA ILE A 74 5.78 13.71 11.04
C ILE A 74 5.63 13.04 9.66
N CYS A 75 5.17 13.77 8.64
CA CYS A 75 4.99 13.29 7.27
C CYS A 75 6.10 13.79 6.31
N ASP A 76 7.11 14.50 6.81
CA ASP A 76 8.08 15.19 5.97
C ASP A 76 9.18 14.25 5.48
N ARG A 77 9.14 13.89 4.19
CA ARG A 77 10.26 13.26 3.48
C ARG A 77 11.19 14.34 2.92
N THR A 78 12.16 14.78 3.73
CA THR A 78 13.02 15.95 3.46
C THR A 78 14.43 15.64 3.00
N ALA A 79 14.93 14.45 3.30
CA ALA A 79 16.25 13.99 2.87
C ALA A 79 16.21 12.48 2.57
N PRO A 80 17.13 11.99 1.73
CA PRO A 80 17.35 10.55 1.57
C PRO A 80 17.71 9.91 2.91
N THR A 81 17.17 8.72 3.15
CA THR A 81 17.47 7.90 4.34
C THR A 81 18.08 6.57 3.90
N PRO A 82 19.21 6.14 4.50
CA PRO A 82 19.74 4.81 4.22
C PRO A 82 18.69 3.73 4.54
N PRO A 83 18.61 2.63 3.76
CA PRO A 83 17.67 1.56 4.05
C PRO A 83 17.92 0.94 5.42
N GLU A 84 16.91 0.96 6.30
CA GLU A 84 16.95 0.32 7.62
C GLU A 84 16.45 -1.14 7.54
N GLY A 85 17.26 -2.00 6.94
CA GLY A 85 16.98 -3.45 6.87
C GLY A 85 15.99 -3.86 5.76
N PRO A 86 15.38 -5.05 5.85
CA PRO A 86 14.46 -5.53 4.82
C PRO A 86 13.17 -4.70 4.80
N PRO A 87 12.53 -4.52 3.62
CA PRO A 87 11.34 -3.70 3.53
C PRO A 87 10.17 -4.32 4.29
N PRO A 88 9.29 -3.50 4.90
CA PRO A 88 8.16 -3.97 5.69
C PRO A 88 7.05 -4.59 4.83
N GLY A 89 7.01 -4.22 3.55
CA GLY A 89 6.11 -4.74 2.52
C GLY A 89 6.82 -4.84 1.17
N TRP A 90 6.20 -5.54 0.22
CA TRP A 90 6.48 -5.41 -1.21
C TRP A 90 5.31 -5.95 -2.02
N ALA A 91 5.21 -5.56 -3.28
CA ALA A 91 4.17 -6.03 -4.18
C ALA A 91 4.74 -6.64 -5.47
N LEU A 92 4.08 -7.70 -5.93
CA LEU A 92 4.36 -8.29 -7.24
C LEU A 92 3.07 -8.80 -7.88
N TYR A 93 2.83 -8.32 -9.09
CA TYR A 93 1.59 -8.54 -9.82
C TYR A 93 0.38 -8.02 -9.01
N ASN A 94 -0.54 -8.90 -8.61
CA ASN A 94 -1.69 -8.55 -7.77
C ASN A 94 -1.49 -8.97 -6.31
N ASN A 95 -0.25 -9.21 -5.87
CA ASN A 95 0.02 -9.71 -4.53
C ASN A 95 0.76 -8.65 -3.74
N VAL A 96 0.22 -8.31 -2.58
CA VAL A 96 0.90 -7.55 -1.53
C VAL A 96 1.48 -8.54 -0.52
N HIS A 97 2.73 -8.37 -0.16
CA HIS A 97 3.47 -9.23 0.75
C HIS A 97 3.94 -8.40 1.93
N PHE A 98 3.44 -8.68 3.13
CA PHE A 98 3.95 -8.06 4.34
C PHE A 98 5.06 -8.91 4.96
N SER A 99 6.05 -8.26 5.58
CA SER A 99 6.91 -8.92 6.55
C SER A 99 6.06 -9.50 7.69
N LYS A 100 6.58 -10.52 8.39
CA LYS A 100 5.83 -11.18 9.46
C LYS A 100 5.43 -10.24 10.59
N ASP A 101 6.26 -9.23 10.87
CA ASP A 101 6.06 -8.31 11.99
C ASP A 101 4.93 -7.31 11.68
N TYR A 102 4.72 -7.01 10.40
CA TYR A 102 3.71 -6.08 9.91
C TYR A 102 2.44 -6.76 9.40
N TYR A 103 2.46 -8.06 9.07
CA TYR A 103 1.27 -8.76 8.60
C TYR A 103 0.16 -8.75 9.67
N ARG A 104 -1.05 -8.42 9.24
CA ARG A 104 -2.28 -8.51 10.04
C ARG A 104 -3.39 -9.14 9.22
N ASN A 105 -4.44 -9.65 9.87
CA ASN A 105 -5.64 -10.10 9.18
C ASN A 105 -6.38 -8.95 8.47
N ASP A 106 -6.30 -7.74 9.01
CA ASP A 106 -6.70 -6.48 8.39
C ASP A 106 -5.66 -5.42 8.75
N THR A 107 -5.02 -4.79 7.77
CA THR A 107 -4.01 -3.74 7.96
C THR A 107 -4.60 -2.33 8.00
N ALA A 108 -5.91 -2.19 7.78
CA ALA A 108 -6.64 -0.94 7.89
C ALA A 108 -7.97 -1.12 8.65
N PRO A 109 -7.97 -1.79 9.83
CA PRO A 109 -9.18 -2.06 10.57
C PRO A 109 -9.85 -0.75 10.99
N GLY A 110 -11.16 -0.64 10.75
CA GLY A 110 -11.92 0.56 11.11
C GLY A 110 -11.67 1.78 10.22
N TRP A 111 -10.96 1.63 9.09
CA TRP A 111 -10.85 2.68 8.07
C TRP A 111 -12.24 3.21 7.65
N PRO A 112 -12.43 4.54 7.48
CA PRO A 112 -11.45 5.63 7.64
C PRO A 112 -11.31 6.19 9.06
N ASN A 113 -12.13 5.75 10.01
CA ASN A 113 -12.21 6.34 11.37
C ASN A 113 -11.03 5.93 12.27
N GLN A 114 -10.36 4.85 11.93
CA GLN A 114 -9.19 4.34 12.62
C GLN A 114 -8.11 3.98 11.61
N ILE A 115 -6.87 4.11 12.04
CA ILE A 115 -5.71 3.68 11.28
C ILE A 115 -4.82 2.81 12.14
N LEU A 116 -4.21 1.83 11.49
CA LEU A 116 -3.27 0.93 12.11
C LEU A 116 -1.85 1.30 11.66
N LEU A 117 -1.06 1.87 12.57
CA LEU A 117 0.30 2.30 12.29
C LEU A 117 1.34 1.19 12.53
N PRO A 118 2.29 0.98 11.59
CA PRO A 118 2.44 1.63 10.27
C PRO A 118 1.71 0.90 9.11
N GLN A 119 0.98 -0.18 9.38
CA GLN A 119 0.47 -1.12 8.38
C GLN A 119 -0.48 -0.48 7.35
N THR A 120 -1.31 0.48 7.74
CA THR A 120 -2.23 1.18 6.83
C THR A 120 -1.46 1.94 5.75
N PHE A 121 -0.37 2.63 6.12
CA PHE A 121 0.49 3.33 5.16
C PHE A 121 1.23 2.37 4.24
N ILE A 122 1.82 1.31 4.80
CA ILE A 122 2.47 0.27 4.01
C ILE A 122 1.47 -0.33 3.01
N MET A 123 0.25 -0.65 3.43
CA MET A 123 -0.78 -1.15 2.51
C MET A 123 -1.08 -0.16 1.38
N ALA A 124 -1.26 1.12 1.69
CA ALA A 124 -1.51 2.16 0.69
C ALA A 124 -0.36 2.24 -0.34
N HIS A 125 0.89 2.24 0.13
CA HIS A 125 2.09 2.20 -0.71
C HIS A 125 2.10 0.97 -1.62
N GLU A 126 1.96 -0.22 -1.05
CA GLU A 126 2.02 -1.47 -1.82
C GLU A 126 0.88 -1.61 -2.85
N LEU A 127 -0.30 -1.04 -2.57
CA LEU A 127 -1.40 -1.00 -3.52
C LEU A 127 -1.10 -0.12 -4.74
N VAL A 128 -0.23 0.89 -4.62
CA VAL A 128 0.24 1.67 -5.79
C VAL A 128 0.99 0.76 -6.75
N HIS A 129 1.81 -0.16 -6.28
CA HIS A 129 2.50 -1.11 -7.14
C HIS A 129 1.54 -2.12 -7.79
N VAL A 130 0.50 -2.54 -7.09
CA VAL A 130 -0.55 -3.37 -7.71
C VAL A 130 -1.31 -2.57 -8.76
N TRP A 131 -1.63 -1.30 -8.50
CA TRP A 131 -2.23 -0.39 -9.47
C TRP A 131 -1.33 -0.20 -10.69
N GLN A 132 -0.01 0.00 -10.48
CA GLN A 132 0.98 0.12 -11.54
C GLN A 132 0.98 -1.13 -12.44
N TRP A 133 0.92 -2.33 -11.85
CA TRP A 133 0.83 -3.59 -12.58
C TRP A 133 -0.47 -3.74 -13.39
N GLN A 134 -1.61 -3.45 -12.76
CA GLN A 134 -2.91 -3.56 -13.41
C GLN A 134 -3.05 -2.56 -14.56
N ASN A 135 -2.45 -1.37 -14.40
CA ASN A 135 -2.42 -0.29 -15.38
C ASN A 135 -1.12 -0.23 -16.19
N ARG A 136 -0.35 -1.32 -16.29
CA ARG A 136 0.99 -1.34 -16.92
C ARG A 136 1.09 -0.82 -18.36
N LYS A 137 -0.03 -0.83 -19.10
CA LYS A 137 -0.10 -0.21 -20.44
C LYS A 137 0.04 1.31 -20.38
N ARG A 138 -0.47 1.94 -19.31
CA ARG A 138 -0.37 3.38 -19.02
C ARG A 138 0.93 3.71 -18.28
N THR A 139 1.30 2.92 -17.28
CA THR A 139 2.43 3.23 -16.38
C THR A 139 3.78 2.76 -16.90
N GLY A 140 3.81 1.87 -17.91
CA GLY A 140 5.04 1.22 -18.37
C GLY A 140 5.65 0.25 -17.34
N TYR A 141 4.92 -0.10 -16.27
CA TYR A 141 5.42 -0.95 -15.20
C TYR A 141 5.81 -2.35 -15.69
N ARG A 142 7.04 -2.76 -15.34
CA ARG A 142 7.57 -4.10 -15.56
C ARG A 142 8.36 -4.50 -14.30
N PRO A 143 8.15 -5.68 -13.71
CA PRO A 143 8.88 -6.08 -12.49
C PRO A 143 10.41 -5.95 -12.60
N ALA A 144 10.98 -6.35 -13.74
CA ALA A 144 12.42 -6.22 -13.98
C ALA A 144 12.89 -4.76 -14.07
N LYS A 145 12.04 -3.85 -14.58
CA LYS A 145 12.33 -2.41 -14.63
C LYS A 145 12.28 -1.81 -13.22
N ALA A 146 11.25 -2.13 -12.45
CA ALA A 146 11.13 -1.67 -11.07
C ALA A 146 12.29 -2.15 -10.18
N ALA A 147 12.67 -3.43 -10.29
CA ALA A 147 13.84 -3.95 -9.59
C ALA A 147 15.14 -3.25 -10.00
N LEU A 148 15.32 -2.94 -11.29
CA LEU A 148 16.49 -2.20 -11.77
C LEU A 148 16.51 -0.76 -11.24
N GLU A 149 15.38 -0.06 -11.25
CA GLU A 149 15.25 1.30 -10.67
C GLU A 149 15.62 1.30 -9.19
N ALA A 150 15.14 0.31 -8.43
CA ALA A 150 15.44 0.17 -7.00
C ALA A 150 16.93 -0.12 -6.71
N ILE A 151 17.63 -0.84 -7.59
CA ILE A 151 19.07 -1.13 -7.42
C ILE A 151 19.93 0.10 -7.75
N LEU A 152 19.53 0.88 -8.75
CA LEU A 152 20.31 2.04 -9.21
C LEU A 152 20.14 3.28 -8.33
N ASN A 153 19.06 3.37 -7.55
CA ASN A 153 18.80 4.47 -6.65
C ASN A 153 19.19 4.14 -5.22
N GLN A 154 20.05 4.95 -4.60
CA GLN A 154 20.50 4.77 -3.21
C GLN A 154 19.35 4.90 -2.21
N ASP A 155 18.35 5.73 -2.51
CA ASP A 155 17.08 5.80 -1.80
C ASP A 155 15.93 5.92 -2.83
N PRO A 156 15.32 4.79 -3.21
CA PRO A 156 14.26 4.77 -4.22
C PRO A 156 12.95 5.45 -3.76
N TYR A 157 12.80 5.71 -2.45
CA TYR A 157 11.61 6.34 -1.87
C TYR A 157 11.71 7.86 -1.81
N PHE A 158 12.93 8.40 -1.78
CA PHE A 158 13.13 9.85 -1.76
C PHE A 158 12.80 10.49 -3.11
N TYR A 159 12.06 11.59 -3.08
CA TYR A 159 11.71 12.41 -4.24
C TYR A 159 11.70 13.89 -3.86
N VAL A 160 11.90 14.74 -4.86
CA VAL A 160 11.69 16.18 -4.77
C VAL A 160 10.52 16.53 -5.70
N PRO A 161 9.41 17.10 -5.20
CA PRO A 161 8.35 17.61 -6.06
C PRO A 161 8.91 18.66 -7.03
N GLU A 162 8.73 18.45 -8.32
CA GLU A 162 9.11 19.41 -9.36
C GLU A 162 7.83 20.06 -9.89
N GLU A 163 7.87 21.38 -10.08
CA GLU A 163 6.70 22.11 -10.58
C GLU A 163 6.33 21.62 -11.98
N GLY A 164 5.10 21.15 -12.16
CA GLY A 164 4.59 20.64 -13.43
C GLY A 164 4.90 19.18 -13.73
N ALA A 165 5.70 18.49 -12.91
CA ALA A 165 5.97 17.06 -13.10
C ALA A 165 4.72 16.21 -12.81
N GLY A 166 4.37 15.33 -13.75
CA GLY A 166 3.30 14.36 -13.59
C GLY A 166 3.76 13.11 -12.83
N LEU A 167 2.80 12.37 -12.25
CA LEU A 167 3.10 11.15 -11.47
C LEU A 167 3.99 10.15 -12.21
N LEU A 168 3.77 9.95 -13.52
CA LEU A 168 4.49 8.94 -14.30
C LEU A 168 5.93 9.33 -14.65
N GLU A 169 6.35 10.54 -14.33
CA GLU A 169 7.74 11.01 -14.50
C GLU A 169 8.61 10.61 -13.30
N TYR A 170 7.99 10.26 -12.18
CA TYR A 170 8.65 9.71 -11.00
C TYR A 170 8.93 8.21 -11.14
N GLY A 171 9.98 7.73 -10.45
CA GLY A 171 10.27 6.30 -10.33
C GLY A 171 9.15 5.53 -9.63
N PHE A 172 9.07 4.21 -9.82
CA PHE A 172 7.91 3.45 -9.32
C PHE A 172 7.73 3.49 -7.79
N GLU A 173 8.82 3.49 -7.03
CA GLU A 173 8.79 3.64 -5.57
C GLU A 173 8.42 5.08 -5.15
N GLN A 174 8.95 6.09 -5.84
CA GLN A 174 8.58 7.49 -5.61
C GLN A 174 7.09 7.75 -5.84
N GLN A 175 6.49 7.13 -6.87
CA GLN A 175 5.04 7.19 -7.11
C GLN A 175 4.24 6.66 -5.91
N ALA A 176 4.71 5.58 -5.29
CA ALA A 176 4.08 4.98 -4.13
C ALA A 176 4.30 5.83 -2.87
N SER A 177 5.51 6.36 -2.67
CA SER A 177 5.83 7.28 -1.58
C SER A 177 5.07 8.60 -1.67
N LEU A 178 4.81 9.13 -2.87
CA LEU A 178 3.94 10.31 -3.06
C LEU A 178 2.54 10.06 -2.50
N LEU A 179 1.95 8.88 -2.76
CA LEU A 179 0.63 8.54 -2.25
C LEU A 179 0.65 8.28 -0.73
N GLU A 180 1.67 7.59 -0.22
CA GLU A 180 1.87 7.37 1.22
C GLU A 180 1.97 8.71 1.96
N ASP A 181 2.81 9.62 1.48
CA ASP A 181 3.01 10.93 2.09
C ASP A 181 1.73 11.78 2.01
N TYR A 182 0.99 11.75 0.88
CA TYR A 182 -0.33 12.41 0.77
C TYR A 182 -1.29 11.91 1.84
N LEU A 183 -1.40 10.59 2.00
CA LEU A 183 -2.26 9.96 3.00
C LEU A 183 -1.86 10.39 4.42
N CYS A 184 -0.55 10.46 4.70
CA CYS A 184 -0.04 10.94 5.99
C CYS A 184 -0.47 12.38 6.26
N TYR A 185 -0.26 13.29 5.29
CA TYR A 185 -0.71 14.67 5.44
C TYR A 185 -2.23 14.78 5.57
N ALA A 186 -3.00 14.02 4.77
CA ALA A 186 -4.45 14.06 4.82
C ALA A 186 -5.00 13.68 6.21
N ILE A 187 -4.33 12.77 6.92
CA ILE A 187 -4.73 12.32 8.25
C ILE A 187 -4.18 13.21 9.36
N PHE A 188 -2.89 13.56 9.34
CA PHE A 188 -2.21 14.19 10.47
C PHE A 188 -1.95 15.69 10.33
N ASP A 189 -1.86 16.21 9.11
CA ASP A 189 -1.59 17.63 8.87
C ASP A 189 -2.30 18.13 7.59
N PRO A 190 -3.65 18.12 7.58
CA PRO A 190 -4.43 18.34 6.35
C PRO A 190 -4.31 19.77 5.78
N LYS A 191 -3.75 20.70 6.57
CA LYS A 191 -3.52 22.10 6.20
C LYS A 191 -2.10 22.33 5.66
N ASN A 192 -1.23 21.33 5.66
CA ASN A 192 0.14 21.47 5.17
C ASN A 192 0.15 21.83 3.67
N ALA A 193 0.94 22.83 3.28
CA ALA A 193 1.04 23.25 1.88
C ALA A 193 1.57 22.12 0.97
N ARG A 194 2.42 21.23 1.49
CA ARG A 194 2.97 20.08 0.75
C ARG A 194 1.88 19.08 0.36
N ARG A 195 0.81 18.96 1.14
CA ARG A 195 -0.37 18.15 0.75
C ARG A 195 -0.94 18.62 -0.58
N GLY A 196 -1.09 19.93 -0.77
CA GLY A 196 -1.61 20.51 -2.02
C GLY A 196 -0.69 20.27 -3.22
N GLN A 197 0.62 20.34 -3.01
CA GLN A 197 1.63 20.05 -4.05
C GLN A 197 1.54 18.59 -4.51
N ILE A 198 1.54 17.64 -3.56
CA ILE A 198 1.45 16.21 -3.85
C ILE A 198 0.08 15.89 -4.48
N ARG A 199 -1.00 16.51 -4.01
CA ARG A 199 -2.35 16.34 -4.58
C ARG A 199 -2.37 16.66 -6.07
N ALA A 200 -1.72 17.75 -6.49
CA ALA A 200 -1.67 18.15 -7.90
C ALA A 200 -1.02 17.07 -8.79
N ILE A 201 -0.03 16.35 -8.26
CA ILE A 201 0.66 15.23 -8.93
C ILE A 201 -0.25 13.99 -8.99
N LEU A 202 -0.98 13.69 -7.90
CA LEU A 202 -1.77 12.47 -7.75
C LEU A 202 -3.17 12.52 -8.41
N ALA A 203 -3.83 13.67 -8.38
CA ALA A 203 -5.23 13.83 -8.81
C ALA A 203 -5.52 13.38 -10.25
N PRO A 204 -4.60 13.49 -11.24
CA PRO A 204 -4.84 12.95 -12.59
C PRO A 204 -4.88 11.40 -12.68
N HIS A 205 -4.51 10.70 -11.60
CA HIS A 205 -4.36 9.24 -11.58
C HIS A 205 -5.23 8.55 -10.53
N PHE A 206 -5.54 9.24 -9.43
CA PHE A 206 -6.21 8.68 -8.26
C PHE A 206 -7.43 9.50 -7.83
N GLN A 207 -8.31 8.89 -7.03
CA GLN A 207 -9.59 9.48 -6.64
C GLN A 207 -9.45 10.35 -5.38
N MET A 208 -8.69 11.44 -5.47
CA MET A 208 -8.32 12.25 -4.30
C MET A 208 -9.51 12.93 -3.61
N ASP A 209 -10.56 13.29 -4.37
CA ASP A 209 -11.81 13.81 -3.79
C ASP A 209 -12.51 12.77 -2.92
N ARG A 210 -12.56 11.52 -3.38
CA ARG A 210 -13.19 10.42 -2.63
C ARG A 210 -12.47 10.16 -1.31
N LEU A 211 -11.13 10.18 -1.32
CA LEU A 211 -10.35 10.04 -0.10
C LEU A 211 -10.64 11.19 0.87
N ASP A 212 -10.68 12.43 0.39
CA ASP A 212 -10.97 13.59 1.23
C ASP A 212 -12.39 13.53 1.83
N GLU A 213 -13.39 13.12 1.05
CA GLU A 213 -14.75 12.87 1.52
C GLU A 213 -14.78 11.74 2.57
N ALA A 214 -14.00 10.68 2.36
CA ALA A 214 -13.94 9.57 3.30
C ALA A 214 -13.40 9.98 4.66
N LEU A 215 -12.36 10.82 4.69
CA LEU A 215 -11.71 11.33 5.89
C LEU A 215 -12.50 12.46 6.58
N ALA A 216 -13.50 13.04 5.92
CA ALA A 216 -14.36 14.09 6.48
C ALA A 216 -15.61 13.55 7.20
N ARG A 217 -15.86 12.24 7.16
CA ARG A 217 -16.98 11.56 7.84
C ARG A 217 -16.70 11.35 9.32
#